data_AF-A0A3S1MUV0-F1
#
_entry.id   AF-A0A3S1MUV0-F1
#
_cell.length_a   1.000
_cell.length_b   1.000
_cell.length_c   1.000
_cell.angle_alpha   90.00
_cell.angle_beta   90.00
_cell.angle_gamma   90.00
#
_symmetry.space_group_name_H-M   'P 1'
#
loop_
_entity.id
_entity.type
_entity.pdbx_description
1 polymer ?
#
loop_
_entity_poly.entity_id
_entity_poly.type
_entity_poly.pdbx_seq_one_letter_code
_entity_poly.pdbx_strand_id
1 'polypeptide(L)'
;EMGVTHVIRGDDHVTNTGVQIALFQALGAESPVFGHHNLLTTVSGEGLSKRTGALSIESLREDGIEPMAVASLAVLVGTSENVTATHDLNELAGHFDPAATSKSAAKFDPDELFVLNRALMHHMPFDEARDRLMVLGISGDDAERFWLAVRGNIDRLSDAVAWWRILADGPQEPAEFSSEDREFLHQAFDLLPEEPWNGTVWK
;
A
#
# COMPACT_ATOMS: atom_id res chain seq x y z
N GLU A 1 15.92 -18.54 30.00
CA GLU A 1 14.56 -18.32 30.53
C GLU A 1 13.48 -18.22 29.45
N MET A 2 13.63 -17.43 28.37
CA MET A 2 12.56 -17.30 27.35
C MET A 2 12.54 -18.37 26.24
N GLY A 3 13.51 -19.30 26.21
CA GLY A 3 13.53 -20.37 25.20
C GLY A 3 13.72 -19.89 23.75
N VAL A 4 14.37 -18.75 23.54
CA VAL A 4 14.58 -18.18 22.20
C VAL A 4 15.43 -19.12 21.35
N THR A 5 14.87 -19.59 20.24
CA THR A 5 15.56 -20.50 19.30
C THR A 5 16.28 -19.76 18.17
N HIS A 6 15.74 -18.62 17.76
CA HIS A 6 16.18 -17.85 16.61
C HIS A 6 16.19 -16.36 16.98
N VAL A 7 17.28 -15.67 16.67
CA VAL A 7 17.42 -14.22 16.85
C VAL A 7 17.61 -13.59 15.47
N ILE A 8 16.58 -12.89 14.98
CA ILE A 8 16.59 -12.18 13.69
C ILE A 8 16.72 -10.68 13.97
N ARG A 9 17.73 -10.02 13.39
CA ARG A 9 18.02 -8.59 13.60
C ARG A 9 18.87 -8.00 12.47
N GLY A 10 19.10 -6.69 12.47
CA GLY A 10 19.91 -6.02 11.45
C GLY A 10 21.38 -6.47 11.43
N ASP A 11 22.01 -6.38 10.25
CA ASP A 11 23.41 -6.75 10.02
C ASP A 11 24.43 -5.89 10.79
N ASP A 12 24.03 -4.71 11.28
CA ASP A 12 24.80 -3.86 12.19
C ASP A 12 25.11 -4.56 13.52
N HIS A 13 24.43 -5.66 13.83
CA HIS A 13 24.66 -6.46 15.02
C HIS A 13 25.50 -7.72 14.79
N VAL A 14 26.08 -7.93 13.61
CA VAL A 14 26.95 -9.10 13.35
C VAL A 14 28.11 -9.16 14.35
N THR A 15 28.84 -8.06 14.56
CA THR A 15 29.96 -8.00 15.52
C THR A 15 29.53 -8.34 16.95
N ASN A 16 28.35 -7.86 17.38
CA ASN A 16 27.79 -8.15 18.70
C ASN A 16 27.49 -9.64 18.89
N THR A 17 27.19 -10.34 17.81
CA THR A 17 26.90 -11.78 17.83
C THR A 17 28.11 -12.61 18.26
N GLY A 18 29.31 -12.25 17.80
CA GLY A 18 30.53 -12.95 18.21
C GLY A 18 30.75 -12.90 19.73
N VAL A 19 30.53 -11.74 20.33
CA VAL A 19 30.60 -11.57 21.79
C VAL A 19 29.49 -12.36 22.50
N GLN A 20 28.26 -12.31 21.97
CA GLN A 20 27.12 -13.03 22.56
C GLN A 20 27.32 -14.55 22.54
N ILE A 21 27.85 -15.12 21.45
CA ILE A 21 28.18 -16.55 21.36
C ILE A 21 29.20 -16.93 22.42
N ALA A 22 30.25 -16.13 22.62
CA ALA A 22 31.25 -16.39 23.65
C ALA A 22 30.63 -16.35 25.08
N LEU A 23 29.66 -15.46 25.31
CA LEU A 23 28.92 -15.43 26.58
C LEU A 23 28.07 -16.68 26.79
N PHE A 24 27.36 -17.16 25.76
CA PHE A 24 26.61 -18.43 25.84
C PHE A 24 27.54 -19.59 26.22
N GLN A 25 28.69 -19.69 25.56
CA GLN A 25 29.70 -20.72 25.86
C GLN A 25 30.23 -20.62 27.29
N ALA A 26 30.54 -19.41 27.77
CA ALA A 26 31.03 -19.18 29.13
C ALA A 26 29.99 -19.54 30.19
N LEU A 27 28.70 -19.38 29.88
CA LEU A 27 27.58 -19.75 30.74
C LEU A 27 27.19 -21.24 30.63
N GLY A 28 27.88 -22.02 29.77
CA GLY A 28 27.57 -23.43 29.54
C GLY A 28 26.23 -23.65 28.83
N ALA A 29 25.76 -22.66 28.09
CA ALA A 29 24.49 -22.69 27.36
C ALA A 29 24.71 -22.80 25.84
N GLU A 30 23.75 -23.40 25.14
CA GLU A 30 23.72 -23.39 23.68
C GLU A 30 23.26 -22.03 23.18
N SER A 31 23.91 -21.52 22.13
CA SER A 31 23.56 -20.26 21.51
C SER A 31 22.39 -20.44 20.54
N PRO A 32 21.43 -19.49 20.45
CA PRO A 32 20.38 -19.56 19.45
C PRO A 32 20.95 -19.45 18.03
N VAL A 33 20.14 -19.82 17.04
CA VAL A 33 20.44 -19.52 15.65
C VAL A 33 20.31 -18.01 15.43
N PHE A 34 21.30 -17.41 14.75
CA PHE A 34 21.25 -15.99 14.41
C PHE A 34 20.99 -15.80 12.92
N GLY A 35 20.05 -14.91 12.60
CA GLY A 35 19.81 -14.39 11.27
C GLY A 35 20.02 -12.88 11.25
N HIS A 36 20.80 -12.40 10.28
CA HIS A 36 21.07 -10.98 10.11
C HIS A 36 20.48 -10.50 8.79
N HIS A 37 19.43 -9.68 8.87
CA HIS A 37 18.82 -9.09 7.69
C HIS A 37 19.55 -7.81 7.30
N ASN A 38 19.48 -7.47 6.02
CA ASN A 38 20.06 -6.24 5.49
C ASN A 38 19.40 -4.99 6.09
N LEU A 39 20.16 -3.89 6.10
CA LEU A 39 19.64 -2.58 6.45
C LEU A 39 18.99 -1.91 5.25
N LEU A 40 18.03 -1.03 5.54
CA LEU A 40 17.38 -0.20 4.55
C LEU A 40 18.18 1.08 4.31
N THR A 41 18.33 1.42 3.03
CA THR A 41 18.83 2.72 2.57
C THR A 41 17.76 3.44 1.77
N THR A 42 17.87 4.76 1.64
CA THR A 42 17.09 5.54 0.68
C THR A 42 17.51 5.20 -0.75
N VAL A 43 16.74 5.68 -1.73
CA VAL A 43 17.13 5.66 -3.15
C VAL A 43 18.49 6.31 -3.43
N SER A 44 18.90 7.29 -2.61
CA SER A 44 20.22 7.95 -2.68
C SER A 44 21.35 7.13 -2.03
N GLY A 45 21.03 6.02 -1.35
CA GLY A 45 21.99 5.15 -0.68
C GLY A 45 22.32 5.56 0.77
N GLU A 46 21.68 6.60 1.29
CA GLU A 46 21.82 6.99 2.69
C GLU A 46 21.05 6.03 3.59
N GLY A 47 21.57 5.69 4.77
CA GLY A 47 20.85 4.84 5.71
C GLY A 47 19.53 5.47 6.14
N LEU A 48 18.46 4.66 6.21
CA LEU A 48 17.18 5.15 6.72
C LEU A 48 17.37 5.57 8.19
N SER A 49 17.12 6.84 8.50
CA SER A 49 17.27 7.35 9.86
C SER A 49 16.00 8.06 10.30
N LYS A 50 15.70 8.05 11.59
CA LYS A 50 14.53 8.74 12.17
C LYS A 50 14.49 10.24 11.87
N ARG A 51 15.59 10.83 11.40
CA ARG A 51 15.67 12.26 11.09
C ARG A 51 14.88 12.66 9.86
N THR A 52 14.57 11.72 8.96
CA THR A 52 13.80 12.03 7.75
C THR A 52 12.29 12.13 7.99
N GLY A 53 11.76 11.80 9.18
CA GLY A 53 10.38 12.11 9.66
C GLY A 53 9.23 11.50 8.85
N ALA A 54 9.18 11.81 7.56
CA ALA A 54 8.23 11.38 6.54
C ALA A 54 8.10 9.86 6.35
N LEU A 55 9.01 9.04 6.89
CA LEU A 55 8.99 7.58 6.75
C LEU A 55 8.64 6.84 8.03
N SER A 56 8.00 7.51 9.00
CA SER A 56 7.45 6.81 10.16
C SER A 56 6.19 6.02 9.78
N ILE A 57 5.89 4.94 10.49
CA ILE A 57 4.63 4.20 10.29
C ILE A 57 3.41 5.11 10.53
N GLU A 58 3.53 6.05 11.47
CA GLU A 58 2.49 7.03 11.76
C GLU A 58 2.23 7.96 10.57
N SER A 59 3.28 8.55 9.98
CA SER A 59 3.15 9.41 8.81
C SER A 59 2.62 8.65 7.59
N LEU A 60 3.07 7.41 7.35
CA LEU A 60 2.54 6.58 6.27
C LEU A 60 1.04 6.30 6.44
N ARG A 61 0.59 6.07 7.68
CA ARG A 61 -0.84 5.91 7.99
C ARG A 61 -1.61 7.20 7.77
N GLU A 62 -1.07 8.34 8.20
CA GLU A 62 -1.67 9.66 7.98
C GLU A 62 -1.77 10.01 6.48
N ASP A 63 -0.79 9.58 5.69
CA ASP A 63 -0.79 9.71 4.24
C ASP A 63 -1.79 8.77 3.53
N GLY A 64 -2.45 7.87 4.26
CA GLY A 64 -3.45 6.95 3.72
C GLY A 64 -2.86 5.72 3.03
N ILE A 65 -1.63 5.34 3.39
CA ILE A 65 -1.02 4.08 2.93
C ILE A 65 -1.59 2.91 3.74
N GLU A 66 -2.03 1.87 3.05
CA GLU A 66 -2.53 0.65 3.63
C GLU A 66 -1.43 -0.10 4.38
N PRO A 67 -1.77 -0.70 5.53
CA PRO A 67 -0.79 -1.44 6.33
C PRO A 67 -0.13 -2.58 5.55
N MET A 68 -0.87 -3.21 4.65
CA MET A 68 -0.34 -4.30 3.83
C MET A 68 0.60 -3.83 2.72
N ALA A 69 0.50 -2.59 2.22
CA ALA A 69 1.50 -2.04 1.31
C ALA A 69 2.84 -1.88 2.04
N VAL A 70 2.79 -1.36 3.27
CA VAL A 70 3.98 -1.21 4.13
C VAL A 70 4.58 -2.56 4.50
N ALA A 71 3.74 -3.51 4.93
CA ALA A 71 4.20 -4.85 5.32
C ALA A 71 4.81 -5.60 4.12
N SER A 72 4.15 -5.56 2.97
CA SER A 72 4.62 -6.24 1.76
C SER A 72 5.98 -5.69 1.32
N LEU A 73 6.14 -4.36 1.29
CA LEU A 73 7.44 -3.77 0.97
C LEU A 73 8.49 -4.13 2.01
N ALA A 74 8.20 -3.97 3.31
CA ALA A 74 9.16 -4.20 4.38
C ALA A 74 9.69 -5.64 4.45
N VAL A 75 8.86 -6.63 4.08
CA VAL A 75 9.25 -8.04 4.10
C VAL A 75 9.98 -8.44 2.81
N LEU A 76 9.50 -7.99 1.66
CA LEU A 76 10.00 -8.46 0.37
C LEU A 76 11.22 -7.67 -0.11
N VAL A 77 11.39 -6.42 0.33
CA VAL A 77 12.51 -5.57 -0.10
C VAL A 77 13.86 -6.19 0.29
N GLY A 78 14.73 -6.34 -0.70
CA GLY A 78 16.05 -6.95 -0.50
C GLY A 78 16.04 -8.47 -0.32
N THR A 79 14.92 -9.13 -0.63
CA THR A 79 14.89 -10.58 -0.87
C THR A 79 15.04 -10.88 -2.36
N SER A 80 15.08 -12.16 -2.75
CA SER A 80 15.00 -12.58 -4.15
C SER A 80 13.57 -12.63 -4.70
N GLU A 81 12.56 -12.41 -3.86
CA GLU A 81 11.15 -12.41 -4.27
C GLU A 81 10.77 -11.11 -4.99
N ASN A 82 9.73 -11.19 -5.83
CA ASN A 82 9.15 -9.99 -6.43
C ASN A 82 8.38 -9.20 -5.36
N VAL A 83 8.66 -7.90 -5.26
CA VAL A 83 7.89 -6.99 -4.40
C VAL A 83 6.49 -6.84 -4.98
N THR A 84 5.50 -7.44 -4.31
CA THR A 84 4.09 -7.43 -4.72
C THR A 84 3.20 -7.20 -3.51
N ALA A 85 2.03 -6.62 -3.72
CA ALA A 85 1.10 -6.35 -2.63
C ALA A 85 0.37 -7.64 -2.26
N THR A 86 0.41 -8.00 -0.99
CA THR A 86 -0.31 -9.14 -0.41
C THR A 86 -1.56 -8.64 0.32
N HIS A 87 -2.64 -9.43 0.33
CA HIS A 87 -3.91 -9.03 0.95
C HIS A 87 -3.86 -9.14 2.47
N ASP A 88 -3.16 -10.15 2.99
CA ASP A 88 -3.01 -10.35 4.43
C ASP A 88 -1.62 -10.89 4.83
N LEU A 89 -1.37 -10.92 6.14
CA LEU A 89 -0.10 -11.38 6.69
C LEU A 89 0.13 -12.90 6.54
N ASN A 90 -0.91 -13.71 6.36
CA ASN A 90 -0.76 -15.15 6.14
C ASN A 90 -0.25 -15.43 4.73
N GLU A 91 -0.79 -14.73 3.74
CA GLU A 91 -0.27 -14.74 2.37
C GLU A 91 1.18 -14.28 2.36
N LEU A 92 1.48 -13.14 3.00
CA LEU A 92 2.84 -12.60 3.09
C LEU A 92 3.81 -13.57 3.77
N ALA A 93 3.37 -14.26 4.83
CA ALA A 93 4.18 -15.28 5.50
C ALA A 93 4.53 -16.46 4.57
N GLY A 94 3.69 -16.75 3.57
CA GLY A 94 3.97 -17.76 2.54
C GLY A 94 5.11 -17.37 1.59
N HIS A 95 5.41 -16.08 1.47
CA HIS A 95 6.54 -15.55 0.67
C HIS A 95 7.83 -15.36 1.47
N PHE A 96 7.78 -15.46 2.80
CA PHE A 96 8.93 -15.18 3.64
C PHE A 96 9.87 -16.40 3.75
N ASP A 97 11.06 -16.28 3.16
CA ASP A 97 12.18 -17.19 3.38
C ASP A 97 13.41 -16.43 3.89
N PRO A 98 13.86 -16.65 5.15
CA PRO A 98 15.08 -16.05 5.68
C PRO A 98 16.34 -16.34 4.84
N ALA A 99 16.39 -17.46 4.10
CA ALA A 99 17.51 -17.79 3.25
C ALA A 99 17.53 -16.97 1.94
N ALA A 100 16.39 -16.37 1.56
CA ALA A 100 16.25 -15.53 0.38
C ALA A 100 16.70 -14.07 0.60
N THR A 101 17.02 -13.68 1.84
CA THR A 101 17.47 -12.31 2.16
C THR A 101 18.86 -12.03 1.60
N SER A 102 19.00 -10.92 0.88
CA SER A 102 20.28 -10.44 0.36
C SER A 102 21.19 -9.93 1.47
N LYS A 103 22.50 -10.04 1.25
CA LYS A 103 23.53 -9.42 2.10
C LYS A 103 23.73 -7.93 1.82
N SER A 104 23.24 -7.43 0.70
CA SER A 104 23.36 -6.03 0.32
C SER A 104 22.22 -5.21 0.93
N ALA A 105 22.51 -3.94 1.23
CA ALA A 105 21.49 -3.01 1.69
C ALA A 105 20.28 -2.97 0.74
N ALA A 106 19.08 -3.00 1.32
CA ALA A 106 17.84 -2.89 0.58
C ALA A 106 17.53 -1.42 0.33
N LYS A 107 17.26 -1.06 -0.92
CA LYS A 107 16.82 0.30 -1.24
C LYS A 107 15.32 0.39 -0.99
N PHE A 108 14.96 1.28 -0.08
CA PHE A 108 13.60 1.68 0.16
C PHE A 108 13.24 2.84 -0.76
N ASP A 109 12.24 2.63 -1.60
CA ASP A 109 11.67 3.65 -2.48
C ASP A 109 10.22 3.96 -2.04
N PRO A 110 9.93 5.18 -1.59
CA PRO A 110 8.56 5.59 -1.28
C PRO A 110 7.60 5.46 -2.46
N ASP A 111 8.07 5.57 -3.71
CA ASP A 111 7.22 5.45 -4.89
C ASP A 111 6.69 4.01 -5.08
N GLU A 112 7.47 3.01 -4.65
CA GLU A 112 7.03 1.61 -4.64
C GLU A 112 5.85 1.39 -3.68
N LEU A 113 5.80 2.12 -2.55
CA LEU A 113 4.65 2.05 -1.65
C LEU A 113 3.36 2.48 -2.34
N PHE A 114 3.40 3.54 -3.16
CA PHE A 114 2.21 4.00 -3.88
C PHE A 114 1.74 2.97 -4.92
N VAL A 115 2.67 2.28 -5.59
CA VAL A 115 2.33 1.20 -6.52
C VAL A 115 1.64 0.05 -5.80
N LEU A 116 2.17 -0.37 -4.64
CA LEU A 116 1.57 -1.42 -3.82
C LEU A 116 0.21 -0.99 -3.25
N ASN A 117 0.09 0.26 -2.80
CA ASN A 117 -1.14 0.82 -2.27
C ASN A 117 -2.25 0.83 -3.31
N ARG A 118 -1.93 1.31 -4.52
CA ARG A 118 -2.85 1.29 -5.67
C ARG A 118 -3.32 -0.13 -5.97
N ALA A 119 -2.40 -1.10 -5.99
CA ALA A 119 -2.76 -2.49 -6.23
C ALA A 119 -3.77 -3.00 -5.20
N LEU A 120 -3.60 -2.65 -3.92
CA LEU A 120 -4.57 -2.99 -2.86
C LEU A 120 -5.91 -2.27 -3.07
N MET A 121 -5.91 -0.96 -3.34
CA MET A 121 -7.14 -0.20 -3.62
C MET A 121 -7.96 -0.81 -4.74
N HIS A 122 -7.31 -1.16 -5.85
CA HIS A 122 -7.97 -1.69 -7.04
C HIS A 122 -8.72 -3.01 -6.77
N HIS A 123 -8.22 -3.82 -5.82
CA HIS A 123 -8.79 -5.13 -5.50
C HIS A 123 -9.65 -5.13 -4.22
N MET A 124 -9.57 -4.08 -3.39
CA MET A 124 -10.25 -4.01 -2.10
C MET A 124 -11.78 -4.12 -2.26
N PRO A 125 -12.42 -5.17 -1.72
CA PRO A 125 -13.86 -5.37 -1.81
C PRO A 125 -14.62 -4.27 -1.07
N PHE A 126 -15.85 -3.99 -1.48
CA PHE A 126 -16.66 -2.94 -0.86
C PHE A 126 -16.87 -3.20 0.64
N ASP A 127 -17.12 -4.44 1.04
CA ASP A 127 -17.33 -4.79 2.46
C ASP A 127 -16.15 -4.39 3.37
N GLU A 128 -14.93 -4.46 2.85
CA GLU A 128 -13.71 -4.04 3.57
C GLU A 128 -13.58 -2.51 3.61
N ALA A 129 -13.96 -1.82 2.54
CA ALA A 129 -13.87 -0.37 2.43
C ALA A 129 -15.06 0.36 3.10
N ARG A 130 -16.21 -0.30 3.27
CA ARG A 130 -17.52 0.30 3.56
C ARG A 130 -17.49 1.26 4.75
N ASP A 131 -16.98 0.79 5.89
CA ASP A 131 -17.03 1.57 7.12
C ASP A 131 -16.07 2.78 7.03
N ARG A 132 -14.95 2.64 6.32
CA ARG A 132 -13.99 3.73 6.08
C ARG A 132 -14.55 4.75 5.07
N LEU A 133 -15.25 4.30 4.03
CA LEU A 133 -15.96 5.16 3.08
C LEU A 133 -17.09 5.95 3.76
N MET A 134 -17.83 5.32 4.67
CA MET A 134 -18.88 5.98 5.45
C MET A 134 -18.33 7.13 6.28
N VAL A 135 -17.17 6.95 6.92
CA VAL A 135 -16.47 8.02 7.66
C VAL A 135 -16.09 9.19 6.75
N LEU A 136 -15.79 8.92 5.47
CA LEU A 136 -15.50 9.93 4.45
C LEU A 136 -16.76 10.57 3.85
N GLY A 137 -17.96 10.21 4.33
CA GLY A 137 -19.24 10.73 3.84
C GLY A 137 -19.78 10.01 2.60
N ILE A 138 -19.18 8.88 2.21
CA ILE A 138 -19.59 8.06 1.06
C ILE A 138 -20.46 6.92 1.60
N SER A 139 -21.78 7.03 1.39
CA SER A 139 -22.76 6.08 1.95
C SER A 139 -24.05 6.06 1.13
N GLY A 140 -24.96 5.13 1.45
CA GLY A 140 -26.24 4.95 0.75
C GLY A 140 -26.22 3.83 -0.29
N ASP A 141 -27.34 3.66 -0.99
CA ASP A 141 -27.60 2.52 -1.90
C ASP A 141 -26.70 2.47 -3.14
N ASP A 142 -26.04 3.58 -3.46
CA ASP A 142 -25.11 3.69 -4.59
C ASP A 142 -23.64 3.60 -4.18
N ALA A 143 -23.32 3.57 -2.87
CA ALA A 143 -21.93 3.57 -2.38
C ALA A 143 -21.12 2.37 -2.88
N GLU A 144 -21.72 1.18 -2.93
CA GLU A 144 -21.06 -0.02 -3.46
C GLU A 144 -20.78 0.10 -4.95
N ARG A 145 -21.79 0.50 -5.73
CA ARG A 145 -21.67 0.68 -7.19
C ARG A 145 -20.63 1.74 -7.52
N PHE A 146 -20.63 2.84 -6.77
CA PHE A 146 -19.63 3.88 -6.85
C PHE A 146 -18.22 3.35 -6.56
N TRP A 147 -18.04 2.64 -5.43
CA TRP A 147 -16.74 2.11 -5.04
C TRP A 147 -16.17 1.19 -6.11
N LEU A 148 -16.99 0.26 -6.61
CA LEU A 148 -16.57 -0.68 -7.66
C LEU A 148 -16.20 0.01 -8.98
N ALA A 149 -16.81 1.16 -9.29
CA ALA A 149 -16.49 1.96 -10.47
C ALA A 149 -15.19 2.77 -10.31
N VAL A 150 -14.92 3.29 -9.12
CA VAL A 150 -13.80 4.24 -8.88
C VAL A 150 -12.52 3.59 -8.38
N ARG A 151 -12.60 2.48 -7.63
CA ARG A 151 -11.45 1.91 -6.89
C ARG A 151 -10.27 1.54 -7.79
N GLY A 152 -10.52 1.26 -9.07
CA GLY A 152 -9.49 0.96 -10.08
C GLY A 152 -8.73 2.17 -10.63
N ASN A 153 -9.02 3.38 -10.13
CA ASN A 153 -8.45 4.64 -10.62
C ASN A 153 -7.97 5.56 -9.47
N ILE A 154 -7.80 5.01 -8.26
CA ILE A 154 -7.40 5.79 -7.08
C ILE A 154 -6.14 5.20 -6.46
N ASP A 155 -5.33 6.09 -5.87
CA ASP A 155 -4.13 5.69 -5.16
C ASP A 155 -4.40 5.51 -3.67
N ARG A 156 -5.32 6.30 -3.10
CA ARG A 156 -5.69 6.29 -1.67
C ARG A 156 -7.21 6.26 -1.53
N LEU A 157 -7.69 5.72 -0.40
CA LEU A 157 -9.12 5.70 -0.10
C LEU A 157 -9.73 7.12 -0.10
N SER A 158 -8.99 8.12 0.39
CA SER A 158 -9.42 9.52 0.44
C SER A 158 -9.72 10.11 -0.94
N ASP A 159 -9.09 9.60 -2.01
CA ASP A 159 -9.27 10.11 -3.37
C ASP A 159 -10.72 9.88 -3.85
N ALA A 160 -11.41 8.87 -3.29
CA ALA A 160 -12.82 8.60 -3.56
C ALA A 160 -13.73 9.80 -3.20
N VAL A 161 -13.34 10.68 -2.27
CA VAL A 161 -14.17 11.83 -1.86
C VAL A 161 -14.37 12.80 -3.03
N ALA A 162 -13.31 13.05 -3.81
CA ALA A 162 -13.40 13.95 -4.96
C ALA A 162 -14.36 13.39 -6.02
N TRP A 163 -14.24 12.10 -6.31
CA TRP A 163 -15.13 11.40 -7.26
C TRP A 163 -16.58 11.35 -6.78
N TRP A 164 -16.80 11.12 -5.49
CA TRP A 164 -18.14 11.10 -4.91
C TRP A 164 -18.81 12.47 -5.02
N ARG A 165 -18.07 13.55 -4.74
CA ARG A 165 -18.57 14.93 -4.93
C ARG A 165 -18.97 15.20 -6.37
N ILE A 166 -18.21 14.72 -7.35
CA ILE A 166 -18.56 14.89 -8.77
C ILE A 166 -19.91 14.23 -9.08
N LEU A 167 -20.20 13.07 -8.49
CA LEU A 167 -21.49 12.38 -8.69
C LEU A 167 -22.64 13.04 -7.94
N ALA A 168 -22.41 13.51 -6.71
CA ALA A 168 -23.46 14.09 -5.87
C ALA A 168 -23.80 15.53 -6.28
N ASP A 169 -22.78 16.35 -6.53
CA ASP A 169 -22.90 17.80 -6.70
C ASP A 169 -22.60 18.27 -8.14
N GLY A 170 -22.13 17.36 -9.01
CA GLY A 170 -21.62 17.70 -10.33
C GLY A 170 -20.13 18.11 -10.33
N PRO A 171 -19.51 18.27 -11.51
CA PRO A 171 -18.15 18.76 -11.63
C PRO A 171 -18.04 20.17 -11.05
N GLN A 172 -17.08 20.37 -10.15
CA GLN A 172 -16.92 21.63 -9.40
C GLN A 172 -16.35 22.76 -10.26
N GLU A 173 -15.53 22.40 -11.25
CA GLU A 173 -14.99 23.34 -12.23
C GLU A 173 -15.71 23.12 -13.58
N PRO A 174 -16.38 24.15 -14.13
CA PRO A 174 -16.98 24.06 -15.44
C PRO A 174 -15.88 23.84 -16.49
N ALA A 175 -16.03 22.81 -17.32
CA ALA A 175 -15.13 22.60 -18.42
C ALA A 175 -15.29 23.70 -19.49
N GLU A 176 -14.17 24.21 -19.98
CA GLU A 176 -14.16 25.11 -21.13
C GLU A 176 -14.17 24.29 -22.42
N PHE A 177 -15.19 24.53 -23.24
CA PHE A 177 -15.38 23.84 -24.51
C PHE A 177 -15.21 24.81 -25.68
N SER A 178 -14.61 24.35 -26.77
CA SER A 178 -14.60 25.08 -28.03
C SER A 178 -16.01 25.21 -28.60
N SER A 179 -16.21 26.09 -29.59
CA SER A 179 -17.52 26.20 -30.25
C SER A 179 -17.96 24.91 -30.93
N GLU A 180 -17.01 24.17 -31.51
CA GLU A 180 -17.24 22.88 -32.16
C GLU A 180 -17.65 21.81 -31.13
N ASP A 181 -16.92 21.73 -30.00
CA ASP A 181 -17.25 20.78 -28.93
C ASP A 181 -18.62 21.07 -28.31
N ARG A 182 -19.00 22.35 -28.16
CA ARG A 182 -20.34 22.70 -27.64
C ARG A 182 -21.46 22.20 -28.56
N GLU A 183 -21.31 22.37 -29.87
CA GLU A 183 -22.30 21.88 -30.83
C GLU A 183 -22.41 20.35 -30.77
N PHE A 184 -21.27 19.66 -30.70
CA PHE A 184 -21.23 18.21 -30.54
C PHE A 184 -21.87 17.73 -29.23
N LEU A 185 -21.60 18.39 -28.10
CA LEU A 185 -22.19 18.06 -26.80
C LEU A 185 -23.71 18.25 -26.78
N HIS A 186 -24.23 19.30 -27.42
CA HIS A 186 -25.67 19.50 -27.56
C HIS A 186 -26.32 18.36 -28.35
N GLN A 187 -25.72 17.97 -29.48
CA GLN A 187 -26.22 16.83 -30.26
C GLN A 187 -26.17 15.51 -29.47
N ALA A 188 -25.08 15.28 -28.73
CA ALA A 188 -24.94 14.09 -27.88
C ALA A 188 -26.01 14.06 -26.77
N PHE A 189 -26.32 15.21 -26.16
CA PHE A 189 -27.36 15.32 -25.15
C PHE A 189 -28.76 15.08 -25.73
N ASP A 190 -29.05 15.62 -26.92
CA ASP A 190 -30.34 15.42 -27.59
C ASP A 190 -30.57 13.97 -28.06
N LEU A 191 -29.49 13.19 -28.25
CA LEU A 191 -29.53 11.78 -28.62
C LEU A 191 -29.57 10.83 -27.41
N LEU A 192 -29.47 11.35 -26.19
CA LEU A 192 -29.51 10.56 -24.97
C LEU A 192 -30.91 9.94 -24.78
N PRO A 193 -31.05 8.61 -24.64
CA PRO A 193 -32.34 7.99 -24.40
C PRO A 193 -33.01 8.48 -23.12
N GLU A 194 -34.35 8.40 -23.04
CA GLU A 194 -35.08 8.73 -21.80
C GLU A 194 -34.68 7.79 -20.65
N GLU A 195 -34.70 8.32 -19.44
CA GLU A 195 -34.45 7.56 -18.22
C GLU A 195 -35.51 6.46 -17.99
N PRO A 196 -35.15 5.35 -17.28
CA PRO A 196 -33.95 5.17 -16.46
C PRO A 196 -32.73 4.69 -17.25
N TRP A 197 -31.58 5.30 -16.98
CA TRP A 197 -30.30 4.86 -17.53
C TRP A 197 -29.72 3.66 -16.77
N ASN A 198 -29.24 2.67 -17.53
CA ASN A 198 -28.60 1.47 -17.01
C ASN A 198 -27.51 0.98 -18.00
N GLY A 199 -26.87 -0.15 -17.71
CA GLY A 199 -25.78 -0.72 -18.54
C GLY A 199 -26.17 -1.18 -19.95
N THR A 200 -27.43 -1.00 -20.39
CA THR A 200 -27.89 -1.30 -21.74
C THR A 200 -28.33 -0.06 -22.54
N VAL A 201 -28.21 1.15 -21.98
CA VAL A 201 -28.64 2.40 -22.65
C VAL A 201 -27.99 2.61 -24.02
N TRP A 202 -26.75 2.16 -24.17
CA TRP A 202 -25.94 2.33 -25.37
C TRP A 202 -25.63 1.01 -26.10
N LYS A 203 -26.36 -0.06 -25.79
CA LYS A 203 -26.26 -1.36 -26.49
C LYS A 203 -27.34 -1.47 -27.55
#